data_AF-A0A316FAK2-F1
#
_entry.id   AF-A0A316FAK2-F1
#
_cell.length_a   1.000
_cell.length_b   1.000
_cell.length_c   1.000
_cell.angle_alpha   90.00
_cell.angle_beta   90.00
_cell.angle_gamma   90.00
#
_symmetry.space_group_name_H-M   'P 1'
#
loop_
_entity.id
_entity.type
_entity.pdbx_description
1 polymer ?
#
loop_
_entity_poly.entity_id
_entity_poly.type
_entity_poly.pdbx_seq_one_letter_code
_entity_poly.pdbx_strand_id
1 'polypeptide(L)'
;MNAIKIMLILSILVLTACQSQRNNSGNHFATPLMQSEQSLPELSEVLLYRSQICQSDADKQEQWLQQYRTIEKRWAELERLIIASCRPDMTPGILKNQLVKLKKQDKWPSDYKALFALMSAQLNALNNSVEQKQQTIDQLNKTIEALTRIEQDLESRER
;
A
#
# COMPACT_ATOMS: atom_id res chain seq x y z
N MET A 1 1.41 19.43 -52.65
CA MET A 1 0.31 19.26 -51.67
C MET A 1 0.25 17.87 -51.00
N ASN A 2 1.30 17.02 -51.10
CA ASN A 2 1.24 15.64 -50.57
C ASN A 2 2.12 15.38 -49.34
N ALA A 3 3.05 16.27 -48.98
CA ALA A 3 3.92 16.07 -47.82
C ALA A 3 3.22 16.34 -46.47
N ILE A 4 2.29 17.30 -46.44
CA ILE A 4 1.59 17.71 -45.20
C ILE A 4 0.60 16.62 -44.73
N LYS A 5 -0.01 15.87 -45.65
CA LYS A 5 -0.93 14.76 -45.31
C LYS A 5 -0.20 13.54 -44.74
N ILE A 6 1.05 13.29 -45.12
CA ILE A 6 1.84 12.15 -44.61
C ILE A 6 2.31 12.43 -43.17
N MET A 7 2.69 13.67 -42.86
CA MET A 7 3.08 14.05 -41.49
C MET A 7 1.94 13.93 -40.49
N LEU A 8 0.69 14.24 -40.88
CA LEU A 8 -0.46 14.17 -39.99
C LEU A 8 -0.87 12.73 -39.61
N ILE A 9 -0.56 11.74 -40.46
CA ILE A 9 -0.89 10.33 -40.19
C ILE A 9 0.15 9.70 -39.23
N LEU A 10 1.43 10.11 -39.31
CA LEU A 10 2.46 9.62 -38.40
C LEU A 10 2.23 10.08 -36.94
N SER A 11 1.67 11.27 -36.73
CA SER A 11 1.41 11.80 -35.38
C SER A 11 0.32 11.04 -34.63
N ILE A 12 -0.65 10.44 -35.35
CA ILE A 12 -1.79 9.72 -34.75
C ILE A 12 -1.39 8.30 -34.30
N LEU A 13 -0.39 7.70 -34.96
CA LEU A 13 0.12 6.37 -34.61
C LEU A 13 0.95 6.35 -33.32
N VAL A 14 1.60 7.46 -32.95
CA VAL A 14 2.37 7.55 -31.69
C VAL A 14 1.44 7.72 -30.48
N LEU A 15 0.26 8.31 -30.65
CA LEU A 15 -0.72 8.50 -29.56
C LEU A 15 -1.55 7.26 -29.25
N THR A 16 -1.68 6.30 -30.18
CA THR A 16 -2.36 5.02 -29.93
C THR A 16 -1.46 3.95 -29.33
N ALA A 17 -0.12 4.08 -29.45
CA ALA A 17 0.82 3.12 -28.86
C ALA A 17 0.91 3.20 -27.33
N CYS A 18 0.56 4.33 -26.69
CA CYS A 18 0.59 4.45 -25.23
C CYS A 18 -0.73 4.05 -24.54
N GLN A 19 -1.84 3.85 -25.27
CA GLN A 19 -3.11 3.41 -24.67
C GLN A 19 -3.28 1.89 -24.68
N SER A 20 -2.49 1.16 -25.46
CA SER A 20 -2.59 -0.30 -25.58
C SER A 20 -1.94 -1.09 -24.43
N GLN A 21 -1.47 -0.43 -23.36
CA GLN A 21 -0.89 -1.10 -22.19
C GLN A 21 -1.73 -0.91 -20.91
N ARG A 22 -3.01 -0.52 -21.04
CA ARG A 22 -3.90 -0.31 -19.88
C ARG A 22 -5.15 -1.18 -19.85
N ASN A 23 -5.24 -2.19 -20.71
CA ASN A 23 -6.41 -3.08 -20.73
C ASN A 23 -6.01 -4.54 -20.98
N ASN A 24 -5.29 -5.10 -20.01
CA ASN A 24 -5.30 -6.55 -19.80
C ASN A 24 -5.80 -6.83 -18.37
N SER A 25 -7.03 -6.39 -18.11
CA SER A 25 -7.83 -6.86 -16.98
C SER A 25 -8.35 -8.26 -17.27
N GLY A 26 -7.44 -9.20 -17.53
CA GLY A 26 -7.74 -10.60 -17.35
C GLY A 26 -7.98 -10.81 -15.86
N ASN A 27 -9.08 -11.47 -15.50
CA ASN A 27 -9.28 -12.08 -14.18
C ASN A 27 -8.29 -13.23 -13.96
N HIS A 28 -7.00 -12.96 -14.16
CA HIS A 28 -5.94 -13.86 -13.76
C HIS A 28 -5.74 -13.61 -12.28
N PHE A 29 -6.15 -14.60 -11.48
CA PHE A 29 -5.59 -14.78 -10.16
C PHE A 29 -4.10 -14.48 -10.26
N ALA A 30 -3.61 -13.48 -9.52
CA ALA A 30 -2.17 -13.36 -9.35
C ALA A 30 -1.73 -14.71 -8.80
N THR A 31 -0.95 -15.45 -9.58
CA THR A 31 -0.56 -16.80 -9.24
C THR A 31 0.03 -16.76 -7.84
N PRO A 32 -0.48 -17.56 -6.88
CA PRO A 32 0.02 -17.53 -5.52
C PRO A 32 1.53 -17.64 -5.52
N LEU A 33 2.18 -16.77 -4.75
CA LEU A 33 3.62 -16.69 -4.57
C LEU A 33 4.20 -18.05 -4.16
N MET A 34 3.43 -18.87 -3.43
CA MET A 34 3.77 -20.25 -3.14
C MET A 34 2.69 -21.21 -3.62
N GLN A 35 3.02 -21.99 -4.65
CA GLN A 35 2.18 -23.09 -5.11
C GLN A 35 2.40 -24.38 -4.29
N SER A 36 3.52 -24.50 -3.56
CA SER A 36 3.82 -25.64 -2.69
C SER A 36 4.57 -25.21 -1.41
N GLU A 37 4.44 -26.00 -0.34
CA GLU A 37 5.11 -25.74 0.95
C GLU A 37 6.62 -26.05 0.96
N GLN A 38 7.14 -26.67 -0.10
CA GLN A 38 8.44 -27.35 -0.08
C GLN A 38 9.64 -26.41 -0.27
N SER A 39 9.49 -25.27 -0.94
CA SER A 39 10.56 -24.31 -1.16
C SER A 39 10.06 -22.89 -0.99
N LEU A 40 10.76 -22.10 -0.17
CA LEU A 40 10.51 -20.65 -0.10
C LEU A 40 10.99 -20.01 -1.42
N PRO A 41 10.22 -19.09 -2.01
CA PRO A 41 10.64 -18.36 -3.19
C PRO A 41 11.84 -17.47 -2.87
N GLU A 42 12.58 -17.07 -3.90
CA GLU A 42 13.65 -16.10 -3.70
C GLU A 42 13.07 -14.73 -3.32
N LEU A 43 13.78 -13.95 -2.51
CA LEU A 43 13.31 -12.63 -2.09
C LEU A 43 13.02 -11.71 -3.28
N SER A 44 13.81 -11.82 -4.35
CA SER A 44 13.61 -11.11 -5.63
C SER A 44 12.23 -11.38 -6.22
N GLU A 45 11.79 -12.65 -6.24
CA GLU A 45 10.48 -13.08 -6.71
C GLU A 45 9.37 -12.50 -5.84
N VAL A 46 9.55 -12.50 -4.52
CA VAL A 46 8.60 -11.89 -3.57
C VAL A 46 8.43 -10.39 -3.82
N LEU A 47 9.54 -9.68 -4.06
CA LEU A 47 9.50 -8.25 -4.32
C LEU A 47 8.87 -7.92 -5.68
N LEU A 48 9.14 -8.73 -6.71
CA LEU A 48 8.50 -8.61 -8.02
C LEU A 48 6.99 -8.87 -7.92
N TYR A 49 6.61 -9.94 -7.23
CA TYR A 49 5.21 -10.28 -6.97
C TYR A 49 4.51 -9.14 -6.22
N ARG A 50 5.13 -8.60 -5.16
CA ARG A 50 4.61 -7.42 -4.45
C ARG A 50 4.36 -6.27 -5.40
N SER A 51 5.31 -5.95 -6.28
CA SER A 51 5.15 -4.86 -7.26
C SER A 51 3.93 -5.07 -8.16
N GLN A 52 3.69 -6.29 -8.62
CA GLN A 52 2.53 -6.62 -9.46
C GLN A 52 1.22 -6.50 -8.67
N ILE A 53 1.17 -7.05 -7.46
CA ILE A 53 0.01 -6.97 -6.57
C ILE A 53 -0.34 -5.51 -6.26
N CYS A 54 0.64 -4.67 -5.96
CA CYS A 54 0.38 -3.27 -5.60
C CYS A 54 -0.11 -2.42 -6.78
N GLN A 55 0.04 -2.89 -8.02
CA GLN A 55 -0.52 -2.24 -9.22
C GLN A 55 -1.97 -2.66 -9.50
N SER A 56 -2.47 -3.71 -8.83
CA SER A 56 -3.85 -4.16 -8.98
C SER A 56 -4.84 -3.22 -8.26
N ASP A 57 -6.11 -3.32 -8.66
CA ASP A 57 -7.18 -2.49 -8.08
C ASP A 57 -7.37 -2.73 -6.58
N ALA A 58 -7.84 -1.68 -5.92
CA ALA A 58 -8.02 -1.68 -4.48
C ALA A 58 -8.90 -2.82 -3.96
N ASP A 59 -9.99 -3.08 -4.66
CA ASP A 59 -10.98 -4.09 -4.29
C ASP A 59 -10.44 -5.52 -4.49
N LYS A 60 -9.59 -5.73 -5.49
CA LYS A 60 -8.94 -7.03 -5.73
C LYS A 60 -7.97 -7.37 -4.60
N GLN A 61 -7.19 -6.39 -4.16
CA GLN A 61 -6.30 -6.56 -3.01
C GLN A 61 -7.08 -6.94 -1.74
N GLU A 62 -8.22 -6.28 -1.49
CA GLU A 62 -9.09 -6.61 -0.35
C GLU A 62 -9.68 -8.03 -0.47
N GLN A 63 -10.14 -8.42 -1.66
CA GLN A 63 -10.62 -9.77 -1.92
C GLN A 63 -9.53 -10.82 -1.62
N TRP A 64 -8.29 -10.59 -2.06
CA TRP A 64 -7.17 -11.50 -1.76
C TRP A 64 -6.85 -11.54 -0.26
N LEU A 65 -6.89 -10.41 0.45
CA LEU A 65 -6.72 -10.38 1.90
C LEU A 65 -7.77 -11.24 2.61
N GLN A 66 -9.04 -11.15 2.20
CA GLN A 66 -10.10 -11.98 2.77
C GLN A 66 -9.93 -13.47 2.43
N GLN A 67 -9.51 -13.79 1.21
CA GLN A 67 -9.25 -15.18 0.80
C GLN A 67 -8.15 -15.82 1.63
N TYR A 68 -7.02 -15.14 1.83
CA TYR A 68 -5.91 -15.69 2.61
C TYR A 68 -6.15 -15.63 4.13
N ARG A 69 -7.17 -14.91 4.60
CA ARG A 69 -7.48 -14.77 6.03
C ARG A 69 -7.75 -16.11 6.71
N THR A 70 -8.43 -17.02 6.03
CA THR A 70 -8.87 -18.32 6.56
C THR A 70 -7.81 -19.43 6.42
N ILE A 71 -6.71 -19.16 5.74
CA ILE A 71 -5.67 -20.16 5.45
C ILE A 71 -4.57 -20.07 6.49
N GLU A 72 -4.52 -21.02 7.42
CA GLU A 72 -3.53 -21.09 8.51
C GLU A 72 -2.20 -21.72 8.07
N LYS A 73 -1.67 -21.30 6.93
CA LYS A 73 -0.39 -21.78 6.38
C LYS A 73 0.66 -20.68 6.38
N ARG A 74 1.93 -21.05 6.60
CA ARG A 74 3.08 -20.13 6.62
C ARG A 74 3.10 -19.20 5.40
N TRP A 75 2.92 -19.79 4.22
CA TRP A 75 2.93 -19.05 2.96
C TRP A 75 1.76 -18.06 2.87
N ALA A 76 0.57 -18.41 3.40
CA ALA A 76 -0.59 -17.52 3.39
C ALA A 76 -0.42 -16.33 4.35
N GLU A 77 0.37 -16.45 5.41
CA GLU A 77 0.75 -15.29 6.24
C GLU A 77 1.72 -14.37 5.47
N LEU A 78 2.64 -14.92 4.67
CA LEU A 78 3.51 -14.14 3.78
C LEU A 78 2.70 -13.43 2.69
N GLU A 79 1.74 -14.10 2.06
CA GLU A 79 0.83 -13.49 1.07
C GLU A 79 0.07 -12.30 1.66
N ARG A 80 -0.53 -12.49 2.84
CA ARG A 80 -1.23 -11.43 3.56
C ARG A 80 -0.31 -10.25 3.89
N LEU A 81 0.93 -10.53 4.29
CA LEU A 81 1.92 -9.48 4.51
C LEU A 81 2.18 -8.68 3.23
N ILE A 82 2.43 -9.37 2.12
CA ILE A 82 2.74 -8.72 0.83
C ILE A 82 1.58 -7.87 0.35
N ILE A 83 0.35 -8.39 0.37
CA ILE A 83 -0.82 -7.63 -0.06
C ILE A 83 -1.08 -6.43 0.86
N ALA A 84 -1.03 -6.62 2.18
CA ALA A 84 -1.23 -5.52 3.15
C ALA A 84 -0.15 -4.42 2.99
N SER A 85 1.07 -4.80 2.59
CA SER A 85 2.15 -3.84 2.37
C SER A 85 1.96 -2.90 1.18
N CYS A 86 0.96 -3.12 0.33
CA CYS A 86 0.65 -2.22 -0.78
C CYS A 86 -0.01 -0.92 -0.33
N ARG A 87 -0.80 -0.97 0.76
CA ARG A 87 -1.49 0.19 1.36
C ARG A 87 -1.41 0.12 2.89
N PRO A 88 -0.22 0.42 3.45
CA PRO A 88 0.05 0.26 4.88
C PRO A 88 -0.75 1.23 5.76
N ASP A 89 -1.20 2.36 5.19
CA ASP A 89 -2.11 3.34 5.78
C ASP A 89 -3.54 2.83 5.93
N MET A 90 -4.02 2.04 4.97
CA MET A 90 -5.36 1.45 4.97
C MET A 90 -5.43 0.11 5.71
N THR A 91 -4.31 -0.62 5.79
CA THR A 91 -4.24 -1.96 6.41
C THR A 91 -3.21 -2.10 7.54
N PRO A 92 -3.02 -1.09 8.42
CA PRO A 92 -1.93 -1.10 9.40
C PRO A 92 -2.04 -2.25 10.41
N GLY A 93 -3.27 -2.58 10.83
CA GLY A 93 -3.51 -3.69 11.76
C GLY A 93 -3.18 -5.05 11.16
N ILE A 94 -3.53 -5.29 9.89
CA ILE A 94 -3.21 -6.53 9.18
C ILE A 94 -1.69 -6.63 9.05
N LEU A 95 -1.05 -5.59 8.54
CA LEU A 95 0.40 -5.56 8.35
C LEU A 95 1.16 -5.83 9.65
N LYS A 96 0.77 -5.18 10.76
CA LYS A 96 1.34 -5.39 12.10
C LYS A 96 1.19 -6.84 12.56
N ASN A 97 -0.02 -7.39 12.49
CA ASN A 97 -0.32 -8.74 12.95
C ASN A 97 0.47 -9.78 12.16
N GLN A 98 0.56 -9.60 10.83
CA GLN A 98 1.31 -10.48 9.95
C GLN A 98 2.81 -10.45 10.24
N LEU A 99 3.40 -9.26 10.42
CA LEU A 99 4.81 -9.14 10.81
C LEU A 99 5.10 -9.85 12.14
N VAL A 100 4.21 -9.73 13.13
CA VAL A 100 4.36 -10.42 14.42
C VAL A 100 4.29 -11.94 14.25
N LYS A 101 3.33 -12.45 13.49
CA LYS A 101 3.19 -13.89 13.23
C LYS A 101 4.41 -14.45 12.51
N LEU A 102 4.83 -13.82 11.42
CA LEU A 102 5.95 -14.26 10.60
C LEU A 102 7.26 -14.24 11.40
N LYS A 103 7.49 -13.22 12.23
CA LYS A 103 8.67 -13.16 13.11
C LYS A 103 8.70 -14.24 14.19
N LYS A 104 7.53 -14.71 14.66
CA LYS A 104 7.42 -15.80 15.65
C LYS A 104 7.59 -17.18 15.05
N GLN A 105 7.46 -17.33 13.72
CA GLN A 105 7.67 -18.61 13.05
C GLN A 105 9.17 -18.86 12.92
N ASP A 106 9.66 -19.88 13.62
CA ASP A 106 11.06 -20.28 13.53
C ASP A 106 11.35 -20.86 12.14
N LYS A 107 12.47 -20.40 11.54
CA LYS A 107 13.04 -20.80 10.22
C LYS A 107 12.64 -19.95 8.99
N TRP A 108 12.77 -18.62 9.11
CA TRP A 108 12.93 -17.75 7.93
C TRP A 108 14.41 -17.56 7.57
N PRO A 109 14.77 -17.52 6.26
CA PRO A 109 16.10 -17.13 5.81
C PRO A 109 16.48 -15.71 6.30
N SER A 110 17.78 -15.40 6.33
CA SER A 110 18.30 -14.08 6.74
C SER A 110 17.63 -12.93 5.99
N ASP A 111 17.42 -13.11 4.70
CA ASP A 111 16.97 -12.04 3.81
C ASP A 111 15.50 -11.69 4.08
N TYR A 112 14.69 -12.71 4.36
CA TYR A 112 13.31 -12.52 4.82
C TYR A 112 13.25 -11.84 6.18
N LYS A 113 14.13 -12.22 7.11
CA LYS A 113 14.21 -11.55 8.42
C LYS A 113 14.58 -10.07 8.27
N ALA A 114 15.52 -9.75 7.37
CA ALA A 114 15.89 -8.39 7.04
C ALA A 114 14.71 -7.61 6.44
N LEU A 115 13.97 -8.21 5.49
CA LEU A 115 12.76 -7.62 4.94
C LEU A 115 11.71 -7.34 6.04
N PHE A 116 11.43 -8.30 6.91
CA PHE A 116 10.44 -8.12 7.98
C PHE A 116 10.87 -7.06 8.99
N ALA A 117 12.17 -6.95 9.28
CA ALA A 117 12.72 -5.90 10.11
C ALA A 117 12.53 -4.52 9.46
N LEU A 118 12.86 -4.38 8.17
CA LEU A 118 12.67 -3.16 7.39
C LEU A 118 11.19 -2.73 7.38
N MET A 119 10.28 -3.65 7.06
CA MET A 119 8.85 -3.37 7.03
C MET A 119 8.29 -2.99 8.41
N SER A 120 8.80 -3.59 9.49
CA SER A 120 8.42 -3.21 10.85
C SER A 120 8.92 -1.81 11.21
N ALA A 121 10.14 -1.46 10.82
CA ALA A 121 10.69 -0.13 11.04
C ALA A 121 9.89 0.93 10.26
N GLN A 122 9.52 0.64 9.01
CA GLN A 122 8.68 1.51 8.19
C GLN A 122 7.29 1.69 8.80
N LEU A 123 6.65 0.61 9.28
CA LEU A 123 5.35 0.70 9.93
C LEU A 123 5.40 1.53 11.22
N ASN A 124 6.46 1.38 12.03
CA ASN A 124 6.66 2.20 13.22
C ASN A 124 6.85 3.67 12.87
N ALA A 125 7.65 3.97 11.84
CA ALA A 125 7.84 5.35 11.37
C ALA A 125 6.53 5.97 10.87
N LEU A 126 5.71 5.21 10.13
CA LEU A 126 4.40 5.65 9.68
C LEU A 126 3.47 5.97 10.86
N ASN A 127 3.38 5.07 11.85
CA ASN A 127 2.55 5.27 13.03
C ASN A 127 2.97 6.52 13.82
N ASN A 128 4.28 6.70 14.04
CA ASN A 128 4.80 7.89 14.72
C ASN A 128 4.44 9.18 13.95
N SER A 129 4.50 9.16 12.62
CA SER A 129 4.11 10.30 11.80
C SER A 129 2.62 10.61 11.89
N VAL A 130 1.76 9.59 11.90
CA VAL A 130 0.31 9.74 12.11
C VAL A 130 0.01 10.33 13.49
N GLU A 131 0.67 9.84 14.54
CA GLU A 131 0.51 10.36 15.90
C GLU A 131 0.92 11.83 16.01
N GLN A 132 2.06 12.22 15.43
CA GLN A 132 2.50 13.62 15.40
C GLN A 132 1.52 14.53 14.65
N LYS A 133 0.98 14.04 13.53
CA LYS A 133 -0.04 14.76 12.77
C LYS A 133 -1.30 14.97 13.60
N GLN A 134 -1.75 13.96 14.33
CA GLN A 134 -2.93 14.08 15.21
C GLN A 134 -2.69 15.08 16.33
N GLN A 135 -1.54 15.03 17.00
CA GLN A 135 -1.16 16.01 18.03
C GLN A 135 -1.17 17.44 17.49
N THR A 136 -0.70 17.63 16.25
CA THR A 136 -0.70 18.94 15.59
C THR A 136 -2.13 19.43 15.32
N ILE A 137 -3.03 18.56 14.84
CA ILE A 137 -4.45 18.89 14.63
C ILE A 137 -5.10 19.30 15.96
N ASP A 138 -4.84 18.55 17.04
CA ASP A 138 -5.40 18.84 18.36
C ASP A 138 -4.91 20.20 18.90
N GLN A 139 -3.64 20.55 18.65
CA GLN A 139 -3.09 21.87 19.01
C GLN A 139 -3.73 23.00 18.20
N LEU A 140 -3.98 22.78 16.91
CA LEU A 140 -4.67 23.76 16.06
C LEU A 140 -6.11 23.98 16.54
N ASN A 141 -6.85 22.92 16.87
CA ASN A 141 -8.21 23.04 17.39
C ASN A 141 -8.25 23.83 18.71
N LYS A 142 -7.32 23.55 19.63
CA LYS A 142 -7.18 24.32 20.88
C LYS A 142 -6.87 25.80 20.62
N THR A 143 -6.05 26.08 19.61
CA THR A 143 -5.70 27.45 19.24
C THR A 143 -6.90 28.18 18.65
N ILE A 144 -7.66 27.53 17.76
CA ILE A 144 -8.90 28.08 17.20
C ILE A 144 -9.90 28.37 18.32
N GLU A 145 -10.14 27.43 19.24
CA GLU A 145 -11.03 27.66 20.38
C GLU A 145 -10.58 28.85 21.25
N ALA A 146 -9.28 29.02 21.47
CA ALA A 146 -8.75 30.15 22.22
C ALA A 146 -8.99 31.48 21.49
N LEU A 147 -8.76 31.51 20.17
CA LEU A 147 -9.01 32.70 19.34
C LEU A 147 -10.49 33.06 19.31
N THR A 148 -11.38 32.09 19.12
CA THR A 148 -12.83 32.32 19.14
C THR A 148 -13.30 32.87 20.50
N ARG A 149 -12.74 32.40 21.63
CA ARG A 149 -13.05 32.98 22.95
C ARG A 149 -12.57 34.42 23.08
N ILE A 150 -11.40 34.75 22.52
CA ILE A 150 -10.89 36.12 22.49
C ILE A 150 -11.82 37.02 21.65
N GLU A 151 -12.24 36.56 20.48
CA GLU A 151 -13.18 37.29 19.61
C GLU A 151 -14.51 37.55 20.33
N GLN A 152 -15.06 36.55 21.01
CA GLN A 152 -16.29 36.69 21.80
C GLN A 152 -16.16 37.67 22.98
N ASP A 153 -15.03 37.65 23.69
CA ASP A 153 -14.77 38.61 24.78
C ASP A 153 -14.67 40.04 24.24
N LEU A 154 -14.01 40.24 23.10
CA LEU A 154 -13.91 41.55 22.44
C LEU A 154 -15.29 42.08 22.01
N GLU A 155 -16.10 41.27 21.32
CA GLU A 155 -17.47 41.66 20.93
C GLU A 155 -18.35 42.02 22.13
N SER A 156 -18.15 41.36 23.27
CA SER A 156 -18.91 41.63 24.50
C SER A 156 -18.53 42.94 25.18
N ARG A 157 -17.32 43.46 24.93
CA ARG A 157 -16.81 44.72 25.50
C ARG A 157 -17.14 45.95 24.65
N GLU A 158 -17.43 45.74 23.36
CA GLU A 158 -17.80 46.81 22.42
C GLU A 158 -19.30 47.14 22.42
N ARG A 159 -20.13 46.35 23.12
CA ARG A 159 -21.56 46.61 23.35
C ARG A 159 -21.81 47.23 24.71
#